data_AF-A0AAW0MZ96-F1
#
_entry.id   AF-A0AAW0MZ96-F1
#
_cell.length_a   1.000
_cell.length_b   1.000
_cell.length_c   1.000
_cell.angle_alpha   90.00
_cell.angle_beta   90.00
_cell.angle_gamma   90.00
#
_symmetry.space_group_name_H-M   'P 1'
#
loop_
_entity.id
_entity.type
_entity.pdbx_description
1 polymer ?
#
loop_
_entity_poly.entity_id
_entity_poly.type
_entity_poly.pdbx_seq_one_letter_code
_entity_poly.pdbx_strand_id
1 'polypeptide(L)'
;MFAKSFRVKSNTVIKGSDRRKLKVDISTAFPDLTADELSELVPNKEELNVVKIYAHKGDAVTLYVLNKNPLFFELDKRVYPTVYMLWRFPALLPTFTTWPPVLDKLIGGADLMLPGVVTTQSGLPDVKQGDCCAVKVVNNGAPVAVGTAAVSSTEMQSSGMKGRGVCILHTYMDTLWAFGDKSGPPSLPDSKENEEQDVDEEERDPENELGKEDNVVTCDEESHLQEVTEQVCTGVEQLSLAEEIQLEMDISEKTEEQKSPQELMDALLFQCFLHALKTKVKKSELPLLTSTFLRNHMFACCPTGKQLDIKKSSYKKLSKFLHTMQQQHNLIRVKELTKGVESIVEVDWKNSELRSFSVCEEAASQTDSVPEGQDGDFPYHPPEITTVYSVSARVEPLFLDAQKRKGTILQPAEVRSVITDYVKKNELVAENNKNFVMINPTLCDCLLEKTEYQEVESIKWDDLFSRTLSRMQECYQIVFQDRNL
;
A
#
# COMPACT_ATOMS: atom_id res chain seq x y z
N MET A 1 -1.05 19.86 -18.50
CA MET A 1 -0.57 21.23 -18.13
C MET A 1 0.59 21.18 -17.14
N PHE A 2 0.42 20.61 -15.94
CA PHE A 2 1.39 20.73 -14.83
C PHE A 2 2.56 19.71 -14.86
N ALA A 3 2.95 19.21 -16.03
CA ALA A 3 4.08 18.29 -16.22
C ALA A 3 5.47 18.96 -16.03
N LYS A 4 5.51 20.26 -15.70
CA LYS A 4 6.71 21.01 -15.32
C LYS A 4 6.38 21.93 -14.15
N SER A 5 7.36 22.14 -13.28
CA SER A 5 7.23 22.97 -12.08
C SER A 5 6.71 24.38 -12.40
N PHE A 6 5.59 24.72 -11.77
CA PHE A 6 5.02 26.06 -11.75
C PHE A 6 5.63 26.91 -10.63
N ARG A 7 5.42 28.23 -10.70
CA ARG A 7 5.82 29.17 -9.63
C ARG A 7 4.59 29.72 -8.92
N VAL A 8 4.55 29.62 -7.60
CA VAL A 8 3.52 30.29 -6.78
C VAL A 8 3.78 31.79 -6.78
N LYS A 9 2.76 32.59 -7.14
CA LYS A 9 2.80 34.06 -7.11
C LYS A 9 2.31 34.60 -5.77
N SER A 10 1.23 34.04 -5.25
CA SER A 10 0.59 34.47 -4.00
C SER A 10 -0.32 33.37 -3.46
N ASN A 11 -0.30 33.15 -2.15
CA ASN A 11 -1.32 32.39 -1.44
C ASN A 11 -2.14 33.35 -0.57
N THR A 12 -3.46 33.26 -0.60
CA THR A 12 -4.39 34.12 0.16
C THR A 12 -5.65 33.36 0.55
N VAL A 13 -6.08 33.43 1.82
CA VAL A 13 -7.37 32.87 2.28
C VAL A 13 -8.53 33.50 1.50
N ILE A 14 -9.51 32.68 1.10
CA ILE A 14 -10.65 33.11 0.28
C ILE A 14 -11.57 34.07 1.06
N LYS A 15 -12.04 35.14 0.40
CA LYS A 15 -13.03 36.05 0.99
C LYS A 15 -14.43 35.45 0.89
N GLY A 16 -15.32 35.83 1.81
CA GLY A 16 -16.71 35.35 1.83
C GLY A 16 -17.52 35.69 0.56
N SER A 17 -17.17 36.77 -0.15
CA SER A 17 -17.69 37.07 -1.50
C SER A 17 -17.26 36.03 -2.52
N ASP A 18 -15.96 35.76 -2.55
CA ASP A 18 -15.29 34.98 -3.58
C ASP A 18 -15.61 33.49 -3.39
N ARG A 19 -15.80 33.05 -2.13
CA ARG A 19 -16.30 31.72 -1.76
C ARG A 19 -17.74 31.47 -2.22
N ARG A 20 -18.60 32.51 -2.20
CA ARG A 20 -19.97 32.42 -2.75
C ARG A 20 -19.93 32.37 -4.28
N LYS A 21 -19.08 33.16 -4.94
CA LYS A 21 -18.86 33.08 -6.39
C LYS A 21 -18.41 31.67 -6.78
N LEU A 22 -17.39 31.13 -6.11
CA LEU A 22 -16.88 29.78 -6.37
C LEU A 22 -17.97 28.69 -6.25
N LYS A 23 -18.86 28.77 -5.25
CA LYS A 23 -20.00 27.84 -5.13
C LYS A 23 -20.96 27.92 -6.33
N VAL A 24 -21.24 29.13 -6.83
CA VAL A 24 -22.05 29.33 -8.04
C VAL A 24 -21.32 28.83 -9.29
N ASP A 25 -20.03 29.13 -9.43
CA ASP A 25 -19.22 28.69 -10.57
C ASP A 25 -19.15 27.15 -10.65
N ILE A 26 -18.91 26.47 -9.52
CA ILE A 26 -18.90 25.00 -9.40
C ILE A 26 -20.28 24.42 -9.72
N SER A 27 -21.35 24.94 -9.10
CA SER A 27 -22.73 24.47 -9.36
C SER A 27 -23.21 24.72 -10.80
N THR A 28 -22.60 25.69 -11.50
CA THR A 28 -22.87 25.94 -12.94
C THR A 28 -22.06 25.01 -13.84
N ALA A 29 -20.85 24.61 -13.43
CA ALA A 29 -19.96 23.72 -14.19
C ALA A 29 -20.30 22.24 -14.01
N PHE A 30 -20.81 21.85 -12.84
CA PHE A 30 -21.10 20.46 -12.46
C PHE A 30 -22.51 20.37 -11.86
N PRO A 31 -23.56 20.15 -12.69
CA PRO A 31 -24.95 20.18 -12.24
C PRO A 31 -25.34 18.98 -11.38
N ASP A 32 -24.55 17.90 -11.43
CA ASP A 32 -24.80 16.65 -10.70
C ASP A 32 -24.41 16.71 -9.21
N LEU A 33 -23.70 17.77 -8.78
CA LEU A 33 -23.39 18.01 -7.37
C LEU A 33 -24.61 18.54 -6.60
N THR A 34 -24.96 17.85 -5.52
CA THR A 34 -26.00 18.31 -4.59
C THR A 34 -25.54 19.52 -3.77
N ALA A 35 -26.50 20.25 -3.21
CA ALA A 35 -26.23 21.40 -2.35
C ALA A 35 -25.47 21.02 -1.05
N ASP A 36 -25.64 19.78 -0.57
CA ASP A 36 -25.00 19.27 0.63
C ASP A 36 -23.55 18.86 0.37
N GLU A 37 -23.26 18.18 -0.75
CA GLU A 37 -21.88 17.92 -1.20
C GLU A 37 -21.13 19.23 -1.47
N LEU A 38 -21.78 20.21 -2.11
CA LEU A 38 -21.21 21.57 -2.29
C LEU A 38 -20.96 22.29 -0.95
N SER A 39 -21.65 21.88 0.12
CA SER A 39 -21.40 22.35 1.48
C SER A 39 -20.21 21.66 2.14
N GLU A 40 -19.98 20.38 1.86
CA GLU A 40 -18.84 19.58 2.32
C GLU A 40 -17.53 19.96 1.59
N LEU A 41 -17.59 20.16 0.28
CA LEU A 41 -16.46 20.51 -0.59
C LEU A 41 -15.92 21.92 -0.34
N VAL A 42 -16.80 22.84 0.03
CA VAL A 42 -16.45 24.23 0.34
C VAL A 42 -17.08 24.60 1.71
N PRO A 43 -16.54 24.04 2.81
CA PRO A 43 -17.17 24.12 4.13
C PRO A 43 -17.02 25.51 4.73
N ASN A 44 -18.14 26.14 5.10
CA ASN A 44 -18.17 27.56 5.45
C ASN A 44 -17.30 27.93 6.67
N LYS A 45 -16.90 26.95 7.50
CA LYS A 45 -16.09 27.14 8.72
C LYS A 45 -14.58 27.02 8.51
N GLU A 46 -14.11 26.31 7.49
CA GLU A 46 -12.68 26.03 7.30
C GLU A 46 -12.00 27.06 6.40
N GLU A 47 -10.68 27.16 6.50
CA GLU A 47 -9.87 28.09 5.70
C GLU A 47 -9.52 27.50 4.33
N LEU A 48 -10.34 27.82 3.32
CA LEU A 48 -10.01 27.55 1.93
C LEU A 48 -9.08 28.64 1.39
N ASN A 49 -7.98 28.23 0.77
CA ASN A 49 -6.92 29.07 0.27
C ASN A 49 -6.98 29.21 -1.26
N VAL A 50 -6.67 30.41 -1.75
CA VAL A 50 -6.60 30.76 -3.17
C VAL A 50 -5.14 30.95 -3.53
N VAL A 51 -4.55 29.99 -4.23
CA VAL A 51 -3.13 30.00 -4.63
C VAL A 51 -3.02 30.37 -6.10
N LYS A 52 -2.52 31.57 -6.39
CA LYS A 52 -2.29 32.00 -7.78
C LYS A 52 -0.90 31.54 -8.20
N ILE A 53 -0.83 30.80 -9.29
CA ILE A 53 0.40 30.23 -9.84
C ILE A 53 0.62 30.68 -11.29
N TYR A 54 1.87 30.63 -11.73
CA TYR A 54 2.24 30.73 -13.13
C TYR A 54 2.79 29.37 -13.59
N ALA A 55 2.14 28.76 -14.57
CA ALA A 55 2.66 27.57 -15.25
C ALA A 55 3.94 27.91 -16.03
N HIS A 56 4.72 26.89 -16.41
CA HIS A 56 5.99 27.08 -17.14
C HIS A 56 5.82 27.86 -18.47
N LYS A 57 4.64 27.84 -19.10
CA LYS A 57 4.36 28.62 -20.33
C LYS A 57 4.04 30.11 -20.09
N GLY A 58 3.87 30.53 -18.84
CA GLY A 58 3.43 31.87 -18.44
C GLY A 58 1.93 31.96 -18.10
N ASP A 59 1.16 30.90 -18.37
CA ASP A 59 -0.27 30.81 -18.10
C ASP A 59 -0.58 31.05 -16.61
N ALA A 60 -1.55 31.94 -16.33
CA ALA A 60 -1.97 32.25 -14.97
C ALA A 60 -3.11 31.32 -14.55
N VAL A 61 -2.88 30.51 -13.51
CA VAL A 61 -3.88 29.57 -12.96
C VAL A 61 -4.18 29.94 -11.51
N THR A 62 -5.45 29.81 -11.10
CA THR A 62 -5.85 29.99 -9.71
C THR A 62 -6.25 28.64 -9.12
N LEU A 63 -5.50 28.14 -8.14
CA LEU A 63 -5.83 26.92 -7.41
C LEU A 63 -6.72 27.23 -6.20
N TYR A 64 -7.67 26.35 -5.92
CA TYR A 64 -8.49 26.35 -4.71
C TYR A 64 -8.06 25.17 -3.83
N VAL A 65 -7.53 25.48 -2.65
CA VAL A 65 -6.80 24.54 -1.79
C VAL A 65 -7.47 24.48 -0.42
N LEU A 66 -7.84 23.29 0.03
CA LEU A 66 -8.42 23.04 1.36
C LEU A 66 -7.52 22.06 2.10
N ASN A 67 -7.15 22.37 3.35
CA ASN A 67 -6.37 21.48 4.23
C ASN A 67 -5.12 20.89 3.56
N LYS A 68 -4.27 21.77 2.99
CA LYS A 68 -3.08 21.48 2.17
C LYS A 68 -3.37 20.87 0.76
N ASN A 69 -4.55 20.31 0.48
CA ASN A 69 -4.88 19.65 -0.79
C ASN A 69 -5.57 20.57 -1.84
N PRO A 70 -5.13 20.56 -3.12
CA PRO A 70 -5.82 21.27 -4.20
C PRO A 70 -7.07 20.50 -4.64
N LEU A 71 -8.24 21.15 -4.60
CA LEU A 71 -9.53 20.56 -5.00
C LEU A 71 -9.92 20.94 -6.44
N PHE A 72 -9.70 22.19 -6.81
CA PHE A 72 -10.06 22.73 -8.12
C PHE A 72 -8.99 23.71 -8.62
N PHE A 73 -8.91 23.88 -9.94
CA PHE A 73 -8.11 24.92 -10.59
C PHE A 73 -8.93 25.71 -11.62
N GLU A 74 -8.79 27.03 -11.63
CA GLU A 74 -9.38 27.93 -12.61
C GLU A 74 -8.36 28.28 -13.70
N LEU A 75 -8.70 27.97 -14.94
CA LEU A 75 -7.97 28.34 -16.16
C LEU A 75 -8.96 29.00 -17.13
N ASP A 76 -8.60 30.17 -17.66
CA ASP A 76 -9.42 30.94 -18.62
C ASP A 76 -10.90 31.14 -18.20
N LYS A 77 -11.13 31.32 -16.89
CA LYS A 77 -12.44 31.45 -16.22
C LYS A 77 -13.31 30.18 -16.20
N ARG A 78 -12.76 29.02 -16.56
CA ARG A 78 -13.37 27.70 -16.36
C ARG A 78 -12.74 27.02 -15.14
N VAL A 79 -13.57 26.37 -14.34
CA VAL A 79 -13.15 25.62 -13.15
C VAL A 79 -13.03 24.13 -13.51
N TYR A 80 -11.94 23.51 -13.12
CA TYR A 80 -11.63 22.10 -13.35
C TYR A 80 -11.32 21.40 -12.02
N PRO A 81 -11.78 20.16 -11.78
CA PRO A 81 -11.42 19.39 -10.59
C PRO A 81 -9.98 18.87 -10.69
N THR A 82 -9.35 18.60 -9.54
CA THR A 82 -8.10 17.83 -9.48
C THR A 82 -8.38 16.32 -9.47
N VAL A 83 -7.34 15.48 -9.65
CA VAL A 83 -7.50 14.03 -9.47
C VAL A 83 -7.98 13.68 -8.06
N TYR A 84 -7.49 14.40 -7.04
CA TYR A 84 -7.95 14.25 -5.64
C TYR A 84 -9.46 14.48 -5.46
N MET A 85 -10.03 15.45 -6.17
CA MET A 85 -11.47 15.70 -6.16
C MET A 85 -12.24 14.56 -6.83
N LEU A 86 -11.75 14.06 -7.96
CA LEU A 86 -12.35 12.93 -8.67
C LEU A 86 -12.19 11.58 -7.95
N TRP A 87 -11.21 11.43 -7.06
CA TRP A 87 -11.08 10.24 -6.21
C TRP A 87 -12.13 10.19 -5.09
N ARG A 88 -12.68 11.34 -4.69
CA ARG A 88 -13.83 11.43 -3.78
C ARG A 88 -15.16 11.33 -4.53
N PHE A 89 -15.25 12.00 -5.69
CA PHE A 89 -16.48 12.07 -6.49
C PHE A 89 -16.18 11.72 -7.96
N PRO A 90 -16.00 10.42 -8.30
CA PRO A 90 -15.63 9.99 -9.64
C PRO A 90 -16.72 10.23 -10.69
N ALA A 91 -17.99 10.31 -10.27
CA ALA A 91 -19.14 10.61 -11.12
C ALA A 91 -19.20 12.08 -11.61
N LEU A 92 -18.34 12.98 -11.09
CA LEU A 92 -18.35 14.41 -11.41
C LEU A 92 -18.06 14.74 -12.88
N LEU A 93 -17.38 13.84 -13.61
CA LEU A 93 -16.99 14.04 -15.01
C LEU A 93 -17.24 12.79 -15.86
N PRO A 94 -17.60 12.95 -17.14
CA PRO A 94 -17.56 11.87 -18.12
C PRO A 94 -16.16 11.25 -18.18
N THR A 95 -16.08 9.92 -18.03
CA THR A 95 -14.81 9.16 -17.91
C THR A 95 -14.48 8.39 -19.18
N PHE A 96 -13.25 8.53 -19.66
CA PHE A 96 -12.65 7.71 -20.71
C PHE A 96 -11.74 6.63 -20.10
N THR A 97 -11.82 5.40 -20.57
CA THR A 97 -10.92 4.31 -20.16
C THR A 97 -9.70 4.27 -21.08
N THR A 98 -8.49 4.06 -20.54
CA THR A 98 -7.24 3.91 -21.31
C THR A 98 -6.42 2.70 -20.85
N TRP A 99 -5.59 2.16 -21.74
CA TRP A 99 -4.64 1.09 -21.41
C TRP A 99 -3.52 1.58 -20.46
N PRO A 100 -3.00 0.72 -19.55
CA PRO A 100 -1.93 1.10 -18.62
C PRO A 100 -0.66 1.71 -19.26
N PRO A 101 -0.11 1.20 -20.38
CA PRO A 101 1.10 1.79 -20.99
C PRO A 101 0.93 3.21 -21.57
N VAL A 102 -0.31 3.71 -21.63
CA VAL A 102 -0.62 5.10 -21.99
C VAL A 102 -0.40 6.03 -20.79
N LEU A 103 -0.58 5.55 -19.55
CA LEU A 103 -0.42 6.35 -18.32
C LEU A 103 0.96 7.02 -18.25
N ASP A 104 2.05 6.29 -18.51
CA ASP A 104 3.41 6.84 -18.58
C ASP A 104 3.51 8.06 -19.52
N LYS A 105 2.75 8.05 -20.61
CA LYS A 105 2.76 9.10 -21.63
C LYS A 105 1.93 10.30 -21.18
N LEU A 106 0.81 10.06 -20.50
CA LEU A 106 -0.01 11.09 -19.86
C LEU A 106 0.78 11.80 -18.74
N ILE A 107 1.47 11.05 -17.88
CA ILE A 107 2.39 11.56 -16.84
C ILE A 107 3.52 12.39 -17.48
N GLY A 108 4.08 11.92 -18.60
CA GLY A 108 5.01 12.68 -19.44
C GLY A 108 4.45 13.96 -20.08
N GLY A 109 3.16 14.27 -19.88
CA GLY A 109 2.49 15.47 -20.36
C GLY A 109 1.95 15.38 -21.80
N ALA A 110 1.77 14.17 -22.34
CA ALA A 110 1.13 13.95 -23.63
C ALA A 110 -0.40 14.06 -23.54
N ASP A 111 -1.05 14.33 -24.67
CA ASP A 111 -2.50 14.26 -24.83
C ASP A 111 -2.97 12.81 -25.07
N LEU A 112 -4.20 12.48 -24.67
CA LEU A 112 -4.78 11.16 -24.93
C LEU A 112 -5.19 11.05 -26.40
N MET A 113 -4.51 10.17 -27.13
CA MET A 113 -4.80 9.86 -28.53
C MET A 113 -5.89 8.79 -28.61
N LEU A 114 -6.82 8.92 -29.56
CA LEU A 114 -7.98 8.04 -29.70
C LEU A 114 -7.64 6.52 -29.81
N PRO A 115 -6.54 6.09 -30.46
CA PRO A 115 -6.15 4.67 -30.46
C PRO A 115 -5.76 4.10 -29.09
N GLY A 116 -5.54 4.94 -28.07
CA GLY A 116 -5.29 4.51 -26.68
C GLY A 116 -6.57 4.34 -25.84
N VAL A 117 -7.71 4.85 -26.32
CA VAL A 117 -9.00 4.79 -25.63
C VAL A 117 -9.59 3.39 -25.76
N VAL A 118 -9.93 2.79 -24.63
CA VAL A 118 -10.68 1.53 -24.57
C VAL A 118 -12.17 1.82 -24.68
N THR A 119 -12.83 1.24 -25.67
CA THR A 119 -14.30 1.27 -25.77
C THR A 119 -14.85 0.15 -24.91
N THR A 120 -15.37 0.49 -23.73
CA THR A 120 -16.08 -0.43 -22.82
C THR A 120 -17.43 -0.86 -23.41
N GLN A 121 -18.06 -1.91 -22.86
CA GLN A 121 -19.37 -2.38 -23.32
C GLN A 121 -20.46 -1.29 -23.23
N SER A 122 -20.32 -0.36 -22.29
CA SER A 122 -21.12 0.86 -22.12
C SER A 122 -20.93 1.92 -23.22
N GLY A 123 -20.00 1.71 -24.16
CA GLY A 123 -19.66 2.67 -25.21
C GLY A 123 -18.70 3.78 -24.75
N LEU A 124 -18.54 4.79 -25.62
CA LEU A 124 -17.85 6.04 -25.29
C LEU A 124 -18.81 6.98 -24.54
N PRO A 125 -18.35 7.76 -23.55
CA PRO A 125 -19.18 8.78 -22.91
C PRO A 125 -19.64 9.83 -23.93
N ASP A 126 -20.85 10.38 -23.80
CA ASP A 126 -21.32 11.48 -24.66
C ASP A 126 -20.71 12.81 -24.19
N VAL A 127 -19.82 13.38 -25.01
CA VAL A 127 -19.16 14.68 -24.77
C VAL A 127 -19.03 15.48 -26.06
N LYS A 128 -19.07 16.80 -25.94
CA LYS A 128 -18.82 17.75 -27.04
C LYS A 128 -17.39 18.28 -26.99
N GLN A 129 -16.93 18.81 -28.11
CA GLN A 129 -15.63 19.47 -28.18
C GLN A 129 -15.55 20.61 -27.15
N GLY A 130 -14.52 20.55 -26.30
CA GLY A 130 -14.29 21.51 -25.23
C GLY A 130 -15.01 21.23 -23.90
N ASP A 131 -15.75 20.13 -23.77
CA ASP A 131 -16.30 19.68 -22.48
C ASP A 131 -15.20 19.12 -21.58
N CYS A 132 -15.36 19.27 -20.26
CA CYS A 132 -14.46 18.70 -19.27
C CYS A 132 -14.65 17.17 -19.18
N CYS A 133 -13.55 16.42 -19.09
CA CYS A 133 -13.61 14.97 -18.97
C CYS A 133 -12.45 14.40 -18.15
N ALA A 134 -12.67 13.21 -17.61
CA ALA A 134 -11.74 12.45 -16.81
C ALA A 134 -11.20 11.25 -17.60
N VAL A 135 -10.02 10.76 -17.24
CA VAL A 135 -9.42 9.54 -17.80
C VAL A 135 -9.10 8.58 -16.66
N LYS A 136 -9.57 7.33 -16.75
CA LYS A 136 -9.26 6.22 -15.84
C LYS A 136 -8.49 5.11 -16.59
N VAL A 137 -7.87 4.19 -15.87
CA VAL A 137 -7.15 3.05 -16.46
C VAL A 137 -8.05 1.81 -16.41
N VAL A 138 -7.85 0.86 -17.32
CA VAL A 138 -8.42 -0.50 -17.18
C VAL A 138 -8.05 -1.09 -15.80
N ASN A 139 -9.01 -1.73 -15.13
CA ASN A 139 -8.89 -2.31 -13.78
C ASN A 139 -8.72 -1.29 -12.62
N ASN A 140 -9.00 0.00 -12.82
CA ASN A 140 -9.20 0.93 -11.69
C ASN A 140 -10.19 2.06 -12.05
N GLY A 141 -11.28 2.15 -11.30
CA GLY A 141 -12.28 3.21 -11.44
C GLY A 141 -11.79 4.63 -11.13
N ALA A 142 -10.66 4.78 -10.42
CA ALA A 142 -10.12 6.08 -10.01
C ALA A 142 -9.50 6.86 -11.20
N PRO A 143 -9.95 8.11 -11.48
CA PRO A 143 -9.39 8.90 -12.57
C PRO A 143 -7.91 9.28 -12.34
N VAL A 144 -7.07 8.95 -13.31
CA VAL A 144 -5.63 9.24 -13.34
C VAL A 144 -5.31 10.57 -14.03
N ALA A 145 -6.22 11.11 -14.86
CA ALA A 145 -6.05 12.41 -15.50
C ALA A 145 -7.36 13.18 -15.72
N VAL A 146 -7.23 14.50 -15.90
CA VAL A 146 -8.29 15.47 -16.15
C VAL A 146 -7.94 16.29 -17.38
N GLY A 147 -8.90 16.49 -18.28
CA GLY A 147 -8.69 17.18 -19.53
C GLY A 147 -9.96 17.77 -20.14
N THR A 148 -9.86 18.14 -21.41
CA THR A 148 -11.00 18.57 -22.23
C THR A 148 -11.06 17.78 -23.53
N ALA A 149 -12.26 17.36 -23.93
CA ALA A 149 -12.46 16.65 -25.20
C ALA A 149 -12.03 17.53 -26.39
N ALA A 150 -11.18 16.99 -27.27
CA ALA A 150 -10.64 17.70 -28.43
C ALA A 150 -11.58 17.69 -29.64
N VAL A 151 -12.52 16.74 -29.65
CA VAL A 151 -13.55 16.45 -30.66
C VAL A 151 -14.79 15.89 -29.93
N SER A 152 -15.97 15.86 -30.56
CA SER A 152 -17.14 15.20 -29.95
C SER A 152 -17.07 13.68 -30.02
N SER A 153 -17.83 12.97 -29.19
CA SER A 153 -17.88 11.48 -29.22
C SER A 153 -18.34 10.92 -30.57
N THR A 154 -19.21 11.65 -31.27
CA THR A 154 -19.64 11.32 -32.65
C THR A 154 -18.52 11.53 -33.68
N GLU A 155 -17.66 12.54 -33.50
CA GLU A 155 -16.45 12.75 -34.31
C GLU A 155 -15.38 11.68 -33.99
N MET A 156 -15.22 11.27 -32.73
CA MET A 156 -14.30 10.19 -32.34
C MET A 156 -14.65 8.89 -33.07
N GLN A 157 -15.92 8.49 -33.05
CA GLN A 157 -16.40 7.28 -33.74
C GLN A 157 -16.25 7.40 -35.26
N SER A 158 -16.72 8.49 -35.86
CA SER A 158 -16.65 8.69 -37.33
C SER A 158 -15.23 8.85 -37.88
N SER A 159 -14.26 9.29 -37.06
CA SER A 159 -12.82 9.28 -37.40
C SER A 159 -12.21 7.88 -37.48
N GLY A 160 -12.92 6.84 -37.01
CA GLY A 160 -12.38 5.51 -36.78
C GLY A 160 -11.34 5.50 -35.65
N MET A 161 -11.60 6.25 -34.57
CA MET A 161 -10.72 6.43 -33.41
C MET A 161 -9.30 6.91 -33.78
N LYS A 162 -9.18 7.94 -34.63
CA LYS A 162 -7.88 8.46 -35.11
C LYS A 162 -7.70 9.95 -34.80
N GLY A 163 -6.55 10.27 -34.23
CA GLY A 163 -6.18 11.64 -33.81
C GLY A 163 -6.18 11.82 -32.30
N ARG A 164 -6.29 13.06 -31.85
CA ARG A 164 -6.34 13.41 -30.42
C ARG A 164 -7.78 13.32 -29.91
N GLY A 165 -7.99 12.62 -28.79
CA GLY A 165 -9.29 12.51 -28.14
C GLY A 165 -9.47 13.53 -27.01
N VAL A 166 -8.52 13.60 -26.08
CA VAL A 166 -8.59 14.49 -24.91
C VAL A 166 -7.28 15.27 -24.76
N CYS A 167 -7.37 16.59 -24.64
CA CYS A 167 -6.26 17.47 -24.29
C CYS A 167 -6.02 17.42 -22.77
N ILE A 168 -4.81 17.09 -22.30
CA ILE A 168 -4.57 16.76 -20.89
C ILE A 168 -4.12 17.99 -20.07
N LEU A 169 -4.95 18.38 -19.11
CA LEU A 169 -4.71 19.52 -18.23
C LEU A 169 -3.96 19.09 -16.97
N HIS A 170 -4.37 18.00 -16.32
CA HIS A 170 -3.78 17.56 -15.05
C HIS A 170 -3.75 16.03 -15.00
N THR A 171 -2.76 15.46 -14.32
CA THR A 171 -2.59 14.01 -14.19
C THR A 171 -1.95 13.64 -12.85
N TYR A 172 -2.18 12.40 -12.42
CA TYR A 172 -1.41 11.74 -11.36
C TYR A 172 0.09 11.90 -11.60
N MET A 173 0.88 12.00 -10.51
CA MET A 173 2.32 12.29 -10.54
C MET A 173 2.77 13.64 -11.17
N ASP A 174 1.87 14.50 -11.65
CA ASP A 174 2.25 15.85 -12.11
C ASP A 174 2.56 16.82 -10.94
N THR A 175 3.05 18.03 -11.23
CA THR A 175 3.47 18.95 -10.17
C THR A 175 2.31 19.61 -9.41
N LEU A 176 1.05 19.47 -9.87
CA LEU A 176 -0.14 19.87 -9.11
C LEU A 176 -0.61 18.75 -8.18
N TRP A 177 -0.49 17.48 -8.58
CA TRP A 177 -0.60 16.35 -7.65
C TRP A 177 0.49 16.44 -6.58
N ALA A 178 1.77 16.62 -6.98
CA ALA A 178 2.89 16.71 -6.05
C ALA A 178 2.89 17.94 -5.10
N PHE A 179 1.93 18.86 -5.29
CA PHE A 179 1.66 20.00 -4.40
C PHE A 179 0.69 19.66 -3.26
N GLY A 180 -0.13 18.61 -3.40
CA GLY A 180 -1.01 18.08 -2.34
C GLY A 180 -0.31 17.06 -1.44
N ASP A 181 -1.12 16.21 -0.80
CA ASP A 181 -0.70 15.15 0.13
C ASP A 181 0.12 14.00 -0.50
N LYS A 182 0.14 13.89 -1.84
CA LYS A 182 0.77 12.82 -2.62
C LYS A 182 0.20 11.42 -2.33
N SER A 183 -1.06 11.33 -1.93
CA SER A 183 -1.81 10.07 -1.92
C SER A 183 -1.85 9.45 -3.33
N GLY A 184 -1.79 8.12 -3.39
CA GLY A 184 -1.99 7.35 -4.63
C GLY A 184 -3.48 7.26 -4.99
N PRO A 185 -3.82 6.92 -6.25
CA PRO A 185 -5.20 6.69 -6.64
C PRO A 185 -5.77 5.51 -5.82
N PRO A 186 -6.95 5.67 -5.19
CA PRO A 186 -7.59 4.56 -4.50
C PRO A 186 -7.97 3.45 -5.48
N SER A 187 -8.01 2.20 -5.00
CA SER A 187 -8.56 1.07 -5.76
C SER A 187 -10.09 1.14 -5.74
N LEU A 188 -10.68 1.91 -6.66
CA LEU A 188 -12.14 1.97 -6.82
C LEU A 188 -12.60 0.82 -7.70
N PRO A 189 -13.53 -0.04 -7.25
CA PRO A 189 -14.08 -1.11 -8.09
C PRO A 189 -14.84 -0.50 -9.26
N ASP A 190 -14.62 -1.05 -10.46
CA ASP A 190 -15.28 -0.58 -11.67
C ASP A 190 -16.78 -0.88 -11.62
N SER A 191 -17.54 0.16 -11.22
CA SER A 191 -18.94 0.07 -10.78
C SER A 191 -19.90 -0.09 -11.95
N LYS A 192 -19.78 -1.22 -12.67
CA LYS A 192 -20.72 -1.79 -13.65
C LYS A 192 -20.36 -3.20 -14.16
N GLU A 193 -19.21 -3.76 -13.77
CA GLU A 193 -18.77 -5.08 -14.26
C GLU A 193 -18.81 -6.10 -13.10
N ASN A 194 -19.99 -6.70 -12.88
CA ASN A 194 -20.19 -7.82 -11.95
C ASN A 194 -21.50 -8.60 -12.23
N GLU A 195 -21.85 -8.79 -13.50
CA GLU A 195 -22.87 -9.75 -13.94
C GLU A 195 -22.26 -10.66 -15.04
N GLU A 196 -22.03 -11.92 -14.67
CA GLU A 196 -21.88 -13.13 -15.49
C GLU A 196 -21.05 -13.10 -16.80
N GLN A 197 -19.80 -13.60 -16.70
CA GLN A 197 -19.21 -14.37 -17.80
C GLN A 197 -18.11 -15.34 -17.32
N ASP A 198 -18.52 -16.48 -16.76
CA ASP A 198 -17.68 -17.68 -16.78
C ASP A 198 -17.54 -18.16 -18.23
N VAL A 199 -16.31 -18.25 -18.73
CA VAL A 199 -15.96 -18.94 -19.98
C VAL A 199 -14.60 -19.62 -19.78
N ASP A 200 -14.54 -20.92 -20.02
CA ASP A 200 -13.36 -21.74 -19.75
C ASP A 200 -12.11 -21.29 -20.54
N GLU A 201 -10.97 -21.22 -19.84
CA GLU A 201 -9.65 -21.18 -20.48
C GLU A 201 -9.26 -22.59 -20.96
N GLU A 202 -9.85 -23.05 -22.08
CA GLU A 202 -9.33 -24.22 -22.80
C GLU A 202 -7.95 -23.91 -23.39
N GLU A 203 -6.90 -24.46 -22.78
CA GLU A 203 -5.56 -24.47 -23.34
C GLU A 203 -5.55 -25.11 -24.75
N ARG A 204 -4.86 -24.48 -25.69
CA ARG A 204 -4.59 -25.06 -27.02
C ARG A 204 -3.10 -25.08 -27.30
N ASP A 205 -2.46 -26.19 -26.96
CA ASP A 205 -1.24 -26.61 -27.65
C ASP A 205 -1.61 -27.50 -28.87
N PRO A 206 -0.86 -27.45 -29.99
CA PRO A 206 -1.29 -28.06 -31.25
C PRO A 206 -0.55 -29.37 -31.58
N GLU A 207 -1.26 -30.49 -31.66
CA GLU A 207 -0.76 -31.69 -32.36
C GLU A 207 -1.89 -32.44 -33.09
N ASN A 208 -1.64 -32.82 -34.35
CA ASN A 208 -2.61 -33.46 -35.24
C ASN A 208 -1.88 -34.33 -36.28
N GLU A 209 -1.70 -35.62 -35.97
CA GLU A 209 -1.33 -36.64 -36.95
C GLU A 209 -2.32 -37.82 -36.97
N LEU A 210 -2.38 -38.51 -38.10
CA LEU A 210 -3.55 -39.23 -38.60
C LEU A 210 -3.75 -40.64 -38.02
N GLY A 211 -5.00 -40.95 -37.64
CA GLY A 211 -5.86 -41.76 -38.54
C GLY A 211 -6.33 -43.16 -38.11
N LYS A 212 -7.49 -43.55 -38.71
CA LYS A 212 -8.08 -44.92 -38.81
C LYS A 212 -8.65 -45.52 -37.50
N GLU A 213 -9.65 -46.41 -37.49
CA GLU A 213 -10.59 -46.89 -38.54
C GLU A 213 -11.88 -47.44 -37.90
N ASP A 214 -13.02 -47.30 -38.60
CA ASP A 214 -14.21 -48.16 -38.68
C ASP A 214 -14.84 -48.93 -37.48
N ASN A 215 -16.18 -48.73 -37.36
CA ASN A 215 -17.25 -49.72 -37.07
C ASN A 215 -17.31 -50.50 -35.73
N VAL A 216 -18.48 -50.43 -35.07
CA VAL A 216 -19.51 -51.50 -35.08
C VAL A 216 -20.84 -50.98 -34.47
N VAL A 217 -21.97 -51.64 -34.78
CA VAL A 217 -23.36 -51.25 -34.43
C VAL A 217 -24.00 -52.30 -33.50
N THR A 218 -24.71 -51.85 -32.44
CA THR A 218 -25.99 -52.33 -31.83
C THR A 218 -26.16 -51.62 -30.47
N CYS A 219 -27.31 -51.11 -30.02
CA CYS A 219 -28.69 -51.65 -29.95
C CYS A 219 -28.89 -52.71 -28.85
N ASP A 220 -29.75 -52.54 -27.82
CA ASP A 220 -30.47 -51.31 -27.39
C ASP A 220 -30.18 -50.99 -25.89
N GLU A 221 -31.02 -51.07 -24.85
CA GLU A 221 -32.44 -51.47 -24.65
C GLU A 221 -33.00 -50.75 -23.37
N GLU A 222 -34.14 -51.20 -22.84
CA GLU A 222 -34.98 -50.64 -21.75
C GLU A 222 -34.64 -51.19 -20.33
N SER A 223 -35.13 -50.71 -19.16
CA SER A 223 -35.92 -49.53 -18.73
C SER A 223 -36.08 -49.46 -17.18
N HIS A 224 -36.93 -48.52 -16.71
CA HIS A 224 -37.65 -48.46 -15.42
C HIS A 224 -37.03 -47.79 -14.17
N LEU A 225 -37.95 -47.36 -13.29
CA LEU A 225 -37.83 -46.33 -12.25
C LEU A 225 -38.66 -46.74 -11.01
N GLN A 226 -38.56 -45.98 -9.91
CA GLN A 226 -39.41 -45.97 -8.68
C GLN A 226 -39.17 -47.05 -7.60
N GLU A 227 -39.55 -46.90 -6.31
CA GLU A 227 -39.64 -45.75 -5.35
C GLU A 227 -40.10 -46.26 -3.94
N VAL A 228 -40.12 -45.41 -2.89
CA VAL A 228 -40.93 -45.49 -1.63
C VAL A 228 -40.57 -46.50 -0.50
N THR A 229 -40.03 -45.95 0.62
CA THR A 229 -40.21 -46.22 2.09
C THR A 229 -40.20 -47.67 2.69
N GLU A 230 -40.13 -47.96 4.02
CA GLU A 230 -40.19 -47.18 5.28
C GLU A 230 -39.47 -47.83 6.50
N GLN A 231 -38.99 -46.99 7.44
CA GLN A 231 -38.60 -47.13 8.87
C GLN A 231 -38.49 -48.50 9.61
N VAL A 232 -37.45 -48.67 10.46
CA VAL A 232 -37.48 -48.65 11.97
C VAL A 232 -36.06 -48.89 12.58
N CYS A 233 -35.80 -48.39 13.80
CA CYS A 233 -34.46 -48.15 14.38
C CYS A 233 -33.83 -49.28 15.24
N THR A 234 -32.49 -49.27 15.40
CA THR A 234 -31.72 -49.10 16.69
C THR A 234 -30.22 -49.38 16.47
N GLY A 235 -29.25 -48.73 17.17
CA GLY A 235 -27.86 -49.23 17.06
C GLY A 235 -26.61 -48.59 17.70
N VAL A 236 -26.49 -47.27 17.92
CA VAL A 236 -25.34 -46.60 18.63
C VAL A 236 -23.95 -46.54 17.91
N GLU A 237 -23.21 -45.43 18.12
CA GLU A 237 -21.76 -45.18 17.82
C GLU A 237 -21.29 -45.22 16.34
N GLN A 238 -20.68 -44.19 15.72
CA GLN A 238 -19.81 -43.11 16.20
C GLN A 238 -19.81 -41.83 15.31
N LEU A 239 -19.61 -40.66 15.93
CA LEU A 239 -18.90 -39.45 15.44
C LEU A 239 -19.29 -38.83 14.07
N SER A 240 -20.27 -37.91 14.09
CA SER A 240 -20.38 -36.79 13.14
C SER A 240 -19.60 -35.57 13.66
N LEU A 241 -18.88 -34.85 12.78
CA LEU A 241 -18.09 -33.66 13.18
C LEU A 241 -17.93 -32.62 12.04
N ALA A 242 -18.99 -32.39 11.27
CA ALA A 242 -18.95 -31.50 10.09
C ALA A 242 -20.11 -30.49 9.99
N GLU A 243 -21.22 -30.66 10.71
CA GLU A 243 -22.42 -29.81 10.57
C GLU A 243 -22.58 -28.74 11.68
N GLU A 244 -21.79 -28.79 12.75
CA GLU A 244 -21.89 -27.80 13.86
C GLU A 244 -21.38 -26.40 13.45
N ILE A 245 -20.51 -26.29 12.45
CA ILE A 245 -19.89 -25.03 12.00
C ILE A 245 -20.92 -24.06 11.38
N GLN A 246 -22.02 -24.56 10.81
CA GLN A 246 -23.05 -23.72 10.17
C GLN A 246 -24.25 -23.38 11.08
N LEU A 247 -24.23 -23.79 12.35
CA LEU A 247 -25.26 -23.44 13.34
C LEU A 247 -24.78 -22.49 14.46
N GLU A 248 -23.48 -22.39 14.72
CA GLU A 248 -22.96 -21.38 15.68
C GLU A 248 -22.89 -19.95 15.09
N MET A 249 -22.82 -19.81 13.75
CA MET A 249 -22.74 -18.49 13.11
C MET A 249 -24.05 -17.66 13.15
N ASP A 250 -25.23 -18.27 13.31
CA ASP A 250 -26.53 -17.56 13.29
C ASP A 250 -27.05 -17.18 14.71
N ILE A 251 -26.19 -17.27 15.73
CA ILE A 251 -26.52 -16.90 17.13
C ILE A 251 -25.78 -15.64 17.59
N SER A 252 -24.68 -15.24 16.94
CA SER A 252 -23.87 -14.09 17.40
C SER A 252 -24.48 -12.71 17.08
N GLU A 253 -25.44 -12.59 16.16
CA GLU A 253 -26.02 -11.29 15.77
C GLU A 253 -27.29 -10.89 16.56
N LYS A 254 -27.69 -11.66 17.58
CA LYS A 254 -28.93 -11.42 18.35
C LYS A 254 -28.72 -11.13 19.85
N THR A 255 -27.61 -10.51 20.23
CA THR A 255 -27.40 -10.00 21.62
C THR A 255 -26.61 -8.68 21.73
N GLU A 256 -26.85 -7.73 20.83
CA GLU A 256 -26.29 -6.36 20.91
C GLU A 256 -27.24 -5.35 21.56
N GLU A 257 -28.55 -5.65 21.67
CA GLU A 257 -29.51 -4.75 22.34
C GLU A 257 -29.47 -4.89 23.87
N GLN A 258 -29.34 -3.74 24.56
CA GLN A 258 -29.42 -3.56 26.02
C GLN A 258 -28.29 -4.14 26.91
N LYS A 259 -27.02 -4.05 26.49
CA LYS A 259 -25.89 -4.03 27.44
C LYS A 259 -25.72 -2.63 28.04
N SER A 260 -25.54 -2.52 29.36
CA SER A 260 -25.42 -1.21 30.01
C SER A 260 -24.04 -0.56 29.77
N PRO A 261 -23.93 0.79 29.87
CA PRO A 261 -22.64 1.48 29.76
C PRO A 261 -21.59 1.06 30.80
N GLN A 262 -21.98 0.33 31.86
CA GLN A 262 -21.06 -0.22 32.85
C GLN A 262 -20.51 -1.58 32.40
N GLU A 263 -21.34 -2.46 31.84
CA GLU A 263 -20.90 -3.76 31.30
C GLU A 263 -19.91 -3.61 30.14
N LEU A 264 -20.12 -2.64 29.25
CA LEU A 264 -19.18 -2.36 28.16
C LEU A 264 -17.80 -1.91 28.69
N MET A 265 -17.77 -1.19 29.81
CA MET A 265 -16.53 -0.76 30.48
C MET A 265 -15.88 -1.90 31.29
N ASP A 266 -16.68 -2.78 31.89
CA ASP A 266 -16.19 -3.98 32.58
C ASP A 266 -15.60 -5.00 31.59
N ALA A 267 -16.23 -5.19 30.42
CA ALA A 267 -15.71 -6.02 29.34
C ALA A 267 -14.38 -5.49 28.77
N LEU A 268 -14.28 -4.17 28.53
CA LEU A 268 -13.01 -3.54 28.14
C LEU A 268 -11.93 -3.68 29.23
N LEU A 269 -12.30 -3.54 30.52
CA LEU A 269 -11.39 -3.71 31.63
C LEU A 269 -10.87 -5.15 31.73
N PHE A 270 -11.72 -6.14 31.50
CA PHE A 270 -11.38 -7.56 31.44
C PHE A 270 -10.48 -7.89 30.23
N GLN A 271 -10.81 -7.38 29.04
CA GLN A 271 -10.02 -7.55 27.82
C GLN A 271 -8.60 -6.96 27.98
N CYS A 272 -8.48 -5.72 28.48
CA CYS A 272 -7.19 -5.09 28.74
C CYS A 272 -6.39 -5.83 29.82
N PHE A 273 -7.06 -6.41 30.82
CA PHE A 273 -6.45 -7.21 31.88
C PHE A 273 -5.86 -8.53 31.35
N LEU A 274 -6.63 -9.30 30.57
CA LEU A 274 -6.16 -10.54 29.95
C LEU A 274 -5.00 -10.28 28.97
N HIS A 275 -5.10 -9.24 28.14
CA HIS A 275 -4.00 -8.85 27.23
C HIS A 275 -2.73 -8.46 28.00
N ALA A 276 -2.85 -7.62 29.04
CA ALA A 276 -1.72 -7.18 29.86
C ALA A 276 -1.01 -8.33 30.57
N LEU A 277 -1.76 -9.31 31.09
CA LEU A 277 -1.18 -10.54 31.66
C LEU A 277 -0.46 -11.38 30.59
N LYS A 278 -1.08 -11.57 29.41
CA LYS A 278 -0.57 -12.47 28.36
C LYS A 278 0.67 -11.93 27.63
N THR A 279 0.81 -10.62 27.49
CA THR A 279 1.89 -9.99 26.70
C THR A 279 3.00 -9.33 27.52
N LYS A 280 2.69 -8.73 28.69
CA LYS A 280 3.61 -7.82 29.40
C LYS A 280 3.95 -8.22 30.84
N VAL A 281 3.55 -9.40 31.34
CA VAL A 281 3.90 -9.87 32.70
C VAL A 281 4.73 -11.15 32.63
N LYS A 282 5.91 -11.17 33.25
CA LYS A 282 6.75 -12.37 33.38
C LYS A 282 6.65 -12.96 34.78
N LYS A 283 6.77 -14.29 34.89
CA LYS A 283 6.74 -15.02 36.18
C LYS A 283 7.86 -14.58 37.16
N SER A 284 8.93 -13.98 36.65
CA SER A 284 10.06 -13.44 37.41
C SER A 284 9.80 -12.06 38.05
N GLU A 285 8.71 -11.38 37.70
CA GLU A 285 8.41 -10.01 38.12
C GLU A 285 7.38 -9.96 39.27
N LEU A 286 6.83 -11.11 39.67
CA LEU A 286 5.91 -11.24 40.80
C LEU A 286 6.68 -11.25 42.14
N PRO A 287 6.17 -10.60 43.21
CA PRO A 287 4.85 -9.99 43.32
C PRO A 287 4.78 -8.54 42.77
N LEU A 288 3.80 -8.27 41.90
CA LEU A 288 3.62 -6.98 41.24
C LEU A 288 2.68 -6.06 42.03
N LEU A 289 3.02 -4.77 42.10
CA LEU A 289 2.18 -3.76 42.77
C LEU A 289 0.98 -3.40 41.88
N THR A 290 -0.23 -3.53 42.42
CA THR A 290 -1.50 -3.34 41.71
C THR A 290 -1.62 -1.99 40.97
N SER A 291 -1.12 -0.91 41.57
CA SER A 291 -1.12 0.43 40.97
C SER A 291 -0.16 0.55 39.78
N THR A 292 1.00 -0.09 39.85
CA THR A 292 1.99 -0.14 38.75
C THR A 292 1.51 -1.04 37.61
N PHE A 293 0.92 -2.19 37.93
CA PHE A 293 0.34 -3.09 36.94
C PHE A 293 -0.76 -2.39 36.10
N LEU A 294 -1.71 -1.71 36.76
CA LEU A 294 -2.70 -0.90 36.07
C LEU A 294 -2.04 0.17 35.18
N ARG A 295 -1.14 0.99 35.74
CA ARG A 295 -0.56 2.15 35.05
C ARG A 295 0.26 1.73 33.82
N ASN A 296 1.15 0.75 33.97
CA ASN A 296 2.18 0.47 32.98
C ASN A 296 1.77 -0.65 32.01
N HIS A 297 0.91 -1.59 32.43
CA HIS A 297 0.57 -2.76 31.63
C HIS A 297 -0.86 -2.70 31.09
N MET A 298 -1.86 -2.26 31.87
CA MET A 298 -3.26 -2.23 31.41
C MET A 298 -3.59 -1.04 30.51
N PHE A 299 -3.16 0.19 30.85
CA PHE A 299 -3.39 1.35 29.96
C PHE A 299 -2.64 1.21 28.63
N ALA A 300 -1.41 0.69 28.66
CA ALA A 300 -0.58 0.45 27.48
C ALA A 300 -1.00 -0.77 26.64
N CYS A 301 -2.19 -1.33 26.89
CA CYS A 301 -2.81 -2.42 26.15
C CYS A 301 -4.30 -2.12 25.86
N CYS A 302 -4.72 -0.85 25.96
CA CYS A 302 -6.07 -0.40 25.63
C CYS A 302 -6.14 -0.03 24.14
N PRO A 303 -7.18 -0.45 23.38
CA PRO A 303 -7.27 -0.16 21.95
C PRO A 303 -7.42 1.34 21.67
N THR A 304 -6.86 1.77 20.53
CA THR A 304 -6.85 3.15 20.06
C THR A 304 -8.24 3.79 20.08
N GLY A 305 -8.33 4.98 20.69
CA GLY A 305 -9.58 5.74 20.83
C GLY A 305 -10.46 5.41 22.04
N LYS A 306 -10.11 4.42 22.89
CA LYS A 306 -10.87 4.10 24.13
C LYS A 306 -10.06 4.42 25.39
N GLN A 307 -10.71 5.04 26.40
CA GLN A 307 -10.07 5.41 27.67
C GLN A 307 -10.56 4.52 28.83
N LEU A 308 -9.62 3.88 29.52
CA LEU A 308 -9.90 2.91 30.59
C LEU A 308 -10.24 3.57 31.94
N ASP A 309 -11.54 3.70 32.24
CA ASP A 309 -12.04 4.39 33.44
C ASP A 309 -12.65 3.44 34.48
N ILE A 310 -11.86 3.01 35.48
CA ILE A 310 -12.33 2.16 36.60
C ILE A 310 -13.47 2.82 37.43
N LYS A 311 -13.62 4.14 37.34
CA LYS A 311 -14.74 4.86 37.98
C LYS A 311 -16.08 4.71 37.23
N LYS A 312 -16.06 4.37 35.93
CA LYS A 312 -17.25 4.12 35.09
C LYS A 312 -17.66 2.63 35.07
N SER A 313 -16.74 1.75 35.41
CA SER A 313 -16.92 0.31 35.60
C SER A 313 -17.78 -0.02 36.85
N SER A 314 -18.49 -1.15 36.87
CA SER A 314 -19.36 -1.57 37.99
C SER A 314 -18.59 -1.84 39.30
N TYR A 315 -17.28 -2.08 39.20
CA TYR A 315 -16.40 -2.31 40.34
C TYR A 315 -16.12 -1.02 41.12
N LYS A 316 -16.04 0.14 40.45
CA LYS A 316 -15.79 1.49 41.00
C LYS A 316 -14.49 1.69 41.81
N LYS A 317 -13.82 0.60 42.19
CA LYS A 317 -12.53 0.51 42.90
C LYS A 317 -11.74 -0.68 42.35
N LEU A 318 -10.46 -0.47 42.09
CA LEU A 318 -9.53 -1.48 41.58
C LEU A 318 -9.46 -2.73 42.49
N SER A 319 -9.46 -2.53 43.80
CA SER A 319 -9.51 -3.60 44.81
C SER A 319 -10.72 -4.54 44.64
N LYS A 320 -11.90 -3.99 44.33
CA LYS A 320 -13.11 -4.81 44.11
C LYS A 320 -12.98 -5.63 42.82
N PHE A 321 -12.47 -5.02 41.75
CA PHE A 321 -12.18 -5.72 40.49
C PHE A 321 -11.20 -6.88 40.69
N LEU A 322 -10.05 -6.65 41.35
CA LEU A 322 -9.09 -7.73 41.58
C LEU A 322 -9.64 -8.85 42.48
N HIS A 323 -10.43 -8.53 43.50
CA HIS A 323 -11.12 -9.54 44.30
C HIS A 323 -12.13 -10.35 43.45
N THR A 324 -12.82 -9.72 42.50
CA THR A 324 -13.67 -10.45 41.53
C THR A 324 -12.84 -11.35 40.61
N MET A 325 -11.71 -10.87 40.05
CA MET A 325 -10.80 -11.67 39.21
C MET A 325 -10.19 -12.86 39.97
N GLN A 326 -9.98 -12.72 41.29
CA GLN A 326 -9.54 -13.81 42.16
C GLN A 326 -10.67 -14.79 42.53
N GLN A 327 -11.90 -14.31 42.81
CA GLN A 327 -12.97 -15.14 43.38
C GLN A 327 -13.91 -15.76 42.35
N GLN A 328 -14.20 -15.08 41.24
CA GLN A 328 -15.11 -15.57 40.20
C GLN A 328 -14.34 -16.26 39.07
N HIS A 329 -13.26 -15.64 38.61
CA HIS A 329 -12.47 -16.14 37.47
C HIS A 329 -11.28 -17.02 37.88
N ASN A 330 -10.83 -16.97 39.15
CA ASN A 330 -9.61 -17.67 39.63
C ASN A 330 -8.34 -17.38 38.79
N LEU A 331 -8.22 -16.17 38.23
CA LEU A 331 -7.09 -15.80 37.35
C LEU A 331 -5.84 -15.37 38.13
N ILE A 332 -6.02 -14.77 39.30
CA ILE A 332 -4.94 -14.15 40.09
C ILE A 332 -5.10 -14.41 41.58
N ARG A 333 -4.00 -14.24 42.33
CA ARG A 333 -3.98 -14.27 43.79
C ARG A 333 -3.35 -12.99 44.34
N VAL A 334 -4.15 -12.21 45.05
CA VAL A 334 -3.77 -10.94 45.68
C VAL A 334 -3.38 -11.18 47.15
N LYS A 335 -2.38 -10.44 47.64
CA LYS A 335 -2.07 -10.31 49.08
C LYS A 335 -1.76 -8.85 49.41
N GLU A 336 -2.12 -8.41 50.61
CA GLU A 336 -1.69 -7.13 51.17
C GLU A 336 -0.26 -7.30 51.73
N LEU A 337 0.75 -6.80 51.02
CA LEU A 337 2.16 -6.93 51.44
C LEU A 337 2.63 -5.78 52.35
N THR A 338 1.95 -4.64 52.26
CA THR A 338 2.16 -3.46 53.11
C THR A 338 0.81 -2.84 53.44
N LYS A 339 0.62 -2.34 54.68
CA LYS A 339 -0.67 -1.81 55.15
C LYS A 339 -1.29 -0.81 54.16
N GLY A 340 -2.46 -1.15 53.62
CA GLY A 340 -3.21 -0.35 52.66
C GLY A 340 -2.84 -0.56 51.19
N VAL A 341 -1.98 -1.51 50.83
CA VAL A 341 -1.55 -1.74 49.43
C VAL A 341 -1.57 -3.22 49.03
N GLU A 342 -2.44 -3.52 48.08
CA GLU A 342 -2.63 -4.84 47.47
C GLU A 342 -1.58 -5.12 46.38
N SER A 343 -1.09 -6.35 46.31
CA SER A 343 -0.13 -6.82 45.31
C SER A 343 -0.54 -8.18 44.74
N ILE A 344 -0.34 -8.36 43.44
CA ILE A 344 -0.61 -9.62 42.72
C ILE A 344 0.62 -10.53 42.90
N VAL A 345 0.43 -11.67 43.56
CA VAL A 345 1.53 -12.56 43.98
C VAL A 345 1.65 -13.79 43.08
N GLU A 346 0.52 -14.34 42.65
CA GLU A 346 0.46 -15.53 41.77
C GLU A 346 -0.60 -15.27 40.68
N VAL A 347 -0.41 -15.87 39.49
CA VAL A 347 -1.31 -15.80 38.32
C VAL A 347 -1.46 -17.22 37.77
N ASP A 348 -2.68 -17.69 37.48
CA ASP A 348 -2.89 -19.04 36.93
C ASP A 348 -2.93 -19.03 35.39
N TRP A 349 -1.76 -19.26 34.81
CA TRP A 349 -1.51 -19.39 33.37
C TRP A 349 -2.16 -20.63 32.70
N LYS A 350 -2.82 -21.51 33.46
CA LYS A 350 -3.53 -22.69 32.92
C LYS A 350 -5.04 -22.47 32.72
N ASN A 351 -5.58 -21.35 33.19
CA ASN A 351 -7.00 -21.06 33.18
C ASN A 351 -7.58 -20.98 31.74
N SER A 352 -8.83 -21.40 31.57
CA SER A 352 -9.50 -21.51 30.27
C SER A 352 -9.60 -20.15 29.55
N GLU A 353 -9.96 -19.10 30.29
CA GLU A 353 -10.16 -17.75 29.75
C GLU A 353 -8.87 -17.11 29.20
N LEU A 354 -7.69 -17.45 29.74
CA LEU A 354 -6.39 -17.02 29.21
C LEU A 354 -5.93 -17.81 27.98
N ARG A 355 -6.49 -19.02 27.79
CA ARG A 355 -6.22 -19.89 26.63
C ARG A 355 -7.11 -19.54 25.44
N SER A 356 -8.40 -19.30 25.66
CA SER A 356 -9.34 -18.89 24.60
C SER A 356 -9.10 -17.46 24.09
N PHE A 357 -8.51 -16.57 24.91
CA PHE A 357 -8.22 -15.20 24.50
C PHE A 357 -7.11 -15.12 23.43
N SER A 358 -7.49 -14.93 22.16
CA SER A 358 -6.58 -14.55 21.08
C SER A 358 -6.14 -13.08 21.23
N VAL A 359 -4.88 -12.80 20.87
CA VAL A 359 -4.32 -11.44 20.90
C VAL A 359 -4.40 -10.87 19.48
N CYS A 360 -5.03 -9.70 19.32
CA CYS A 360 -4.91 -8.92 18.09
C CYS A 360 -3.52 -8.26 18.05
N GLU A 361 -2.77 -8.49 16.97
CA GLU A 361 -1.30 -8.36 16.93
C GLU A 361 -0.83 -6.98 16.42
N GLU A 362 -1.35 -5.89 17.00
CA GLU A 362 -0.96 -4.52 16.64
C GLU A 362 -0.15 -3.79 17.75
N ALA A 363 -0.10 -4.34 18.98
CA ALA A 363 0.40 -3.64 20.17
C ALA A 363 1.85 -4.00 20.58
N ALA A 364 2.61 -4.68 19.71
CA ALA A 364 3.86 -5.36 20.07
C ALA A 364 5.17 -4.64 19.64
N SER A 365 5.14 -3.32 19.40
CA SER A 365 6.36 -2.53 19.09
C SER A 365 6.28 -1.08 19.55
N GLN A 366 6.36 -0.87 20.87
CA GLN A 366 6.66 0.45 21.45
C GLN A 366 7.69 0.30 22.58
N THR A 367 8.82 1.00 22.42
CA THR A 367 9.77 1.33 23.50
C THR A 367 9.78 2.85 23.66
N ASP A 368 10.25 3.35 24.81
CA ASP A 368 9.87 4.69 25.30
C ASP A 368 10.23 5.88 24.40
N SER A 369 9.22 6.64 23.98
CA SER A 369 9.33 8.03 23.51
C SER A 369 8.15 8.86 24.03
N VAL A 370 8.45 9.99 24.69
CA VAL A 370 7.43 10.86 25.33
C VAL A 370 6.78 11.79 24.30
N PRO A 371 5.44 11.91 24.25
CA PRO A 371 4.77 12.71 23.22
C PRO A 371 4.43 14.14 23.67
N GLU A 372 4.90 15.15 22.91
CA GLU A 372 4.22 16.45 22.75
C GLU A 372 4.44 16.94 21.31
N GLY A 373 3.34 17.21 20.58
CA GLY A 373 3.36 17.71 19.19
C GLY A 373 2.25 17.09 18.33
N GLN A 374 1.55 17.91 17.55
CA GLN A 374 0.52 17.48 16.60
C GLN A 374 0.93 17.80 15.16
N ASP A 375 1.34 16.80 14.40
CA ASP A 375 1.04 16.65 12.97
C ASP A 375 1.06 15.14 12.65
N GLY A 376 0.70 14.73 11.43
CA GLY A 376 0.51 13.30 11.11
C GLY A 376 1.82 12.49 11.02
N ASP A 377 2.18 11.79 12.11
CA ASP A 377 3.36 10.91 12.18
C ASP A 377 3.15 9.60 11.38
N PHE A 378 3.63 9.60 10.13
CA PHE A 378 4.12 8.36 9.52
C PHE A 378 5.42 7.97 10.23
N PRO A 379 5.66 6.69 10.59
CA PRO A 379 6.89 6.30 11.27
C PRO A 379 8.10 6.66 10.40
N TYR A 380 8.96 7.56 10.89
CA TYR A 380 10.12 8.01 10.10
C TYR A 380 11.13 6.87 9.92
N HIS A 381 11.16 6.31 8.72
CA HIS A 381 12.15 5.32 8.31
C HIS A 381 13.41 6.04 7.78
N PRO A 382 14.55 5.98 8.50
CA PRO A 382 15.77 6.66 8.05
C PRO A 382 16.26 6.07 6.71
N PRO A 383 16.75 6.91 5.78
CA PRO A 383 17.16 6.44 4.47
C PRO A 383 18.39 5.52 4.58
N GLU A 384 18.33 4.37 3.91
CA GLU A 384 19.45 3.43 3.86
C GLU A 384 20.46 3.92 2.81
N ILE A 385 21.73 4.04 3.21
CA ILE A 385 22.83 4.51 2.36
C ILE A 385 23.82 3.37 2.17
N THR A 386 23.91 2.84 0.95
CA THR A 386 24.80 1.74 0.58
C THR A 386 25.90 2.24 -0.35
N THR A 387 27.17 1.95 -0.03
CA THR A 387 28.30 2.25 -0.92
C THR A 387 28.32 1.26 -2.09
N VAL A 388 28.25 1.77 -3.31
CA VAL A 388 28.23 1.01 -4.57
C VAL A 388 29.37 1.48 -5.48
N TYR A 389 29.83 0.64 -6.39
CA TYR A 389 31.00 0.90 -7.21
C TYR A 389 30.64 0.87 -8.69
N SER A 390 31.02 1.93 -9.42
CA SER A 390 30.78 2.01 -10.87
C SER A 390 32.04 1.62 -11.66
N VAL A 391 31.85 0.81 -12.71
CA VAL A 391 32.94 0.31 -13.56
C VAL A 391 33.65 1.49 -14.24
N SER A 392 34.93 1.69 -13.90
CA SER A 392 35.76 2.72 -14.51
C SER A 392 36.37 2.22 -15.83
N ALA A 393 36.71 3.13 -16.74
CA ALA A 393 37.31 2.80 -18.04
C ALA A 393 38.68 2.10 -17.92
N ARG A 394 39.34 2.16 -16.75
CA ARG A 394 40.61 1.48 -16.50
C ARG A 394 40.42 0.00 -16.17
N VAL A 395 39.35 -0.36 -15.45
CA VAL A 395 39.08 -1.75 -15.05
C VAL A 395 38.13 -2.49 -15.99
N GLU A 396 37.44 -1.77 -16.89
CA GLU A 396 36.50 -2.31 -17.88
C GLU A 396 36.95 -3.62 -18.58
N PRO A 397 38.24 -3.83 -18.96
CA PRO A 397 38.70 -5.10 -19.51
C PRO A 397 38.44 -6.35 -18.63
N LEU A 398 38.41 -6.21 -17.31
CA LEU A 398 38.11 -7.30 -16.36
C LEU A 398 36.61 -7.62 -16.28
N PHE A 399 35.75 -6.71 -16.75
CA PHE A 399 34.30 -6.80 -16.66
C PHE A 399 33.62 -7.18 -18.00
N LEU A 400 34.37 -7.20 -19.10
CA LEU A 400 33.89 -7.59 -20.45
C LEU A 400 33.21 -8.96 -20.45
N ASP A 401 33.82 -9.94 -19.76
CA ASP A 401 33.30 -11.31 -19.64
C ASP A 401 31.95 -11.39 -18.91
N ALA A 402 31.69 -10.46 -17.99
CA ALA A 402 30.41 -10.32 -17.29
C ALA A 402 29.42 -9.38 -18.01
N GLN A 403 29.75 -8.95 -19.24
CA GLN A 403 29.01 -8.00 -20.06
C GLN A 403 28.75 -6.62 -19.41
N LYS A 404 29.42 -6.29 -18.30
CA LYS A 404 29.27 -5.00 -17.61
C LYS A 404 30.20 -3.98 -18.27
N ARG A 405 29.63 -2.86 -18.75
CA ARG A 405 30.39 -1.77 -19.40
C ARG A 405 30.70 -0.63 -18.43
N LYS A 406 31.59 0.28 -18.82
CA LYS A 406 31.85 1.55 -18.12
C LYS A 406 30.56 2.22 -17.65
N GLY A 407 30.53 2.64 -16.38
CA GLY A 407 29.39 3.30 -15.76
C GLY A 407 28.29 2.36 -15.25
N THR A 408 28.42 1.04 -15.45
CA THR A 408 27.54 0.07 -14.77
C THR A 408 27.83 0.10 -13.27
N ILE A 409 26.79 0.21 -12.45
CA ILE A 409 26.86 0.19 -10.99
C ILE A 409 26.82 -1.26 -10.50
N LEU A 410 27.66 -1.60 -9.53
CA LEU A 410 27.79 -2.93 -8.92
C LEU A 410 27.96 -2.83 -7.40
N GLN A 411 27.44 -3.82 -6.68
CA GLN A 411 27.65 -4.01 -5.25
C GLN A 411 29.05 -4.60 -4.95
N PRO A 412 29.64 -4.36 -3.76
CA PRO A 412 30.95 -4.92 -3.39
C PRO A 412 31.03 -6.46 -3.38
N ALA A 413 29.89 -7.16 -3.31
CA ALA A 413 29.81 -8.61 -3.46
C ALA A 413 29.85 -9.05 -4.93
N GLU A 414 29.12 -8.36 -5.82
CA GLU A 414 29.11 -8.65 -7.26
C GLU A 414 30.49 -8.44 -7.88
N VAL A 415 31.18 -7.34 -7.51
CA VAL A 415 32.57 -7.08 -7.95
C VAL A 415 33.49 -8.23 -7.54
N ARG A 416 33.36 -8.76 -6.32
CA ARG A 416 34.14 -9.92 -5.86
C ARG A 416 33.83 -11.18 -6.67
N SER A 417 32.56 -11.45 -7.01
CA SER A 417 32.22 -12.59 -7.87
C SER A 417 32.84 -12.44 -9.25
N VAL A 418 32.60 -11.32 -9.95
CA VAL A 418 33.10 -11.10 -11.32
C VAL A 418 34.62 -11.24 -11.39
N ILE A 419 35.37 -10.66 -10.45
CA ILE A 419 36.83 -10.80 -10.40
C ILE A 419 37.26 -12.24 -10.07
N THR A 420 36.53 -12.93 -9.18
CA THR A 420 36.79 -14.35 -8.86
C THR A 420 36.58 -15.24 -10.08
N ASP A 421 35.53 -15.00 -10.84
CA ASP A 421 35.16 -15.81 -12.00
C ASP A 421 36.06 -15.50 -13.20
N TYR A 422 36.50 -14.24 -13.37
CA TYR A 422 37.59 -13.87 -14.28
C TYR A 422 38.91 -14.59 -13.95
N VAL A 423 39.33 -14.59 -12.67
CA VAL A 423 40.56 -15.27 -12.23
C VAL A 423 40.50 -16.78 -12.44
N LYS A 424 39.36 -17.42 -12.14
CA LYS A 424 39.13 -18.86 -12.43
C LYS A 424 39.21 -19.15 -13.93
N LYS A 425 38.48 -18.38 -14.76
CA LYS A 425 38.37 -18.59 -16.21
C LYS A 425 39.71 -18.44 -16.94
N ASN A 426 40.59 -17.58 -16.43
CA ASN A 426 41.95 -17.38 -16.95
C ASN A 426 43.00 -18.25 -16.24
N GLU A 427 42.59 -19.19 -15.38
CA GLU A 427 43.43 -20.12 -14.63
C GLU A 427 44.55 -19.46 -13.77
N LEU A 428 44.32 -18.21 -13.32
CA LEU A 428 45.34 -17.37 -12.69
C LEU A 428 45.61 -17.68 -11.20
N VAL A 429 45.12 -18.81 -10.66
CA VAL A 429 45.33 -19.17 -9.25
C VAL A 429 46.65 -19.92 -9.10
N ALA A 430 47.55 -19.44 -8.24
CA ALA A 430 48.89 -20.02 -8.12
C ALA A 430 48.84 -21.47 -7.58
N GLU A 431 49.35 -22.42 -8.36
CA GLU A 431 49.35 -23.86 -8.03
C GLU A 431 49.94 -24.16 -6.64
N ASN A 432 51.07 -23.50 -6.34
CA ASN A 432 51.80 -23.64 -5.07
C ASN A 432 51.05 -23.06 -3.86
N ASN A 433 50.15 -22.09 -4.06
CA ASN A 433 49.39 -21.47 -2.96
C ASN A 433 48.11 -20.77 -3.47
N LYS A 434 46.96 -21.41 -3.24
CA LYS A 434 45.63 -20.93 -3.67
C LYS A 434 45.20 -19.56 -3.12
N ASN A 435 45.91 -19.02 -2.13
CA ASN A 435 45.69 -17.66 -1.61
C ASN A 435 46.30 -16.56 -2.49
N PHE A 436 47.12 -16.91 -3.49
CA PHE A 436 47.76 -15.99 -4.42
C PHE A 436 47.21 -16.15 -5.85
N VAL A 437 47.12 -15.03 -6.54
CA VAL A 437 46.71 -14.88 -7.93
C VAL A 437 47.90 -14.36 -8.73
N MET A 438 48.21 -15.02 -9.84
CA MET A 438 49.25 -14.61 -10.79
C MET A 438 48.75 -13.44 -11.64
N ILE A 439 49.59 -12.43 -11.83
CA ILE A 439 49.17 -11.21 -12.55
C ILE A 439 49.34 -11.42 -14.06
N ASN A 440 48.22 -11.46 -14.80
CA ASN A 440 48.22 -11.41 -16.26
C ASN A 440 48.32 -9.95 -16.76
N PRO A 441 48.62 -9.70 -18.05
CA PRO A 441 48.77 -8.33 -18.58
C PRO A 441 47.56 -7.44 -18.31
N THR A 442 46.34 -7.98 -18.43
CA THR A 442 45.10 -7.24 -18.15
C THR A 442 45.02 -6.78 -16.69
N LEU A 443 45.35 -7.65 -15.71
CA LEU A 443 45.39 -7.29 -14.30
C LEU A 443 46.50 -6.27 -14.01
N CYS A 444 47.65 -6.38 -14.68
CA CYS A 444 48.75 -5.42 -14.59
C CYS A 444 48.31 -4.01 -15.02
N ASP A 445 47.76 -3.87 -16.23
CA ASP A 445 47.26 -2.60 -16.77
C ASP A 445 46.12 -2.01 -15.92
N CYS A 446 45.20 -2.86 -15.45
CA CYS A 446 44.03 -2.42 -14.68
C CYS A 446 44.37 -1.97 -13.26
N LEU A 447 45.25 -2.69 -12.55
CA LEU A 447 45.37 -2.59 -11.09
C LEU A 447 46.71 -2.03 -10.59
N LEU A 448 47.85 -2.42 -11.20
CA LEU A 448 49.19 -2.03 -10.74
C LEU A 448 49.54 -0.58 -11.12
N GLU A 449 50.46 0.04 -10.39
CA GLU A 449 51.14 1.25 -10.86
C GLU A 449 52.36 0.94 -11.72
N LYS A 450 52.78 1.91 -12.55
CA LYS A 450 53.89 1.77 -13.51
C LYS A 450 55.23 1.36 -12.88
N THR A 451 55.40 1.55 -11.58
CA THR A 451 56.56 1.11 -10.79
C THR A 451 56.50 -0.37 -10.42
N GLU A 452 55.29 -0.90 -10.22
CA GLU A 452 55.06 -2.28 -9.74
C GLU A 452 55.09 -3.31 -10.88
N TYR A 453 55.01 -2.86 -12.14
CA TYR A 453 54.94 -3.70 -13.36
C TYR A 453 56.08 -4.72 -13.54
N GLN A 454 57.19 -4.56 -12.81
CA GLN A 454 58.35 -5.47 -12.84
C GLN A 454 58.68 -6.08 -11.45
N GLU A 455 57.90 -5.73 -10.41
CA GLU A 455 58.15 -6.13 -9.02
C GLU A 455 57.07 -7.08 -8.47
N VAL A 456 55.84 -7.03 -9.02
CA VAL A 456 54.69 -7.78 -8.50
C VAL A 456 54.23 -8.84 -9.50
N GLU A 457 54.75 -10.07 -9.36
CA GLU A 457 54.35 -11.23 -10.18
C GLU A 457 53.05 -11.89 -9.68
N SER A 458 52.77 -11.79 -8.38
CA SER A 458 51.57 -12.36 -7.75
C SER A 458 51.04 -11.47 -6.61
N ILE A 459 49.73 -11.58 -6.36
CA ILE A 459 48.98 -10.78 -5.39
C ILE A 459 48.01 -11.66 -4.60
N LYS A 460 47.70 -11.30 -3.34
CA LYS A 460 46.68 -12.03 -2.57
C LYS A 460 45.27 -11.64 -3.03
N TRP A 461 44.30 -12.51 -2.80
CA TRP A 461 42.89 -12.22 -3.08
C TRP A 461 42.36 -10.93 -2.44
N ASP A 462 42.69 -10.68 -1.17
CA ASP A 462 42.18 -9.50 -0.46
C ASP A 462 42.80 -8.18 -0.97
N ASP A 463 44.08 -8.22 -1.31
CA ASP A 463 44.80 -7.14 -1.98
C ASP A 463 44.24 -6.90 -3.41
N LEU A 464 43.90 -7.97 -4.15
CA LEU A 464 43.31 -7.93 -5.48
C LEU A 464 41.92 -7.25 -5.47
N PHE A 465 41.04 -7.64 -4.54
CA PHE A 465 39.72 -7.01 -4.40
C PHE A 465 39.84 -5.55 -3.95
N SER A 466 40.72 -5.25 -2.98
CA SER A 466 40.94 -3.89 -2.48
C SER A 466 41.51 -2.95 -3.55
N ARG A 467 42.46 -3.43 -4.37
CA ARG A 467 42.96 -2.71 -5.55
C ARG A 467 41.89 -2.56 -6.63
N THR A 468 41.02 -3.55 -6.85
CA THR A 468 39.94 -3.42 -7.83
C THR A 468 38.95 -2.33 -7.42
N LEU A 469 38.46 -2.37 -6.17
CA LEU A 469 37.48 -1.42 -5.66
C LEU A 469 38.02 0.02 -5.65
N SER A 470 39.29 0.23 -5.27
CA SER A 470 39.94 1.55 -5.30
C SER A 470 40.30 2.07 -6.71
N ARG A 471 40.15 1.25 -7.76
CA ARG A 471 40.25 1.64 -9.18
C ARG A 471 38.89 1.83 -9.86
N MET A 472 37.81 1.41 -9.21
CA MET A 472 36.43 1.74 -9.58
C MET A 472 36.05 3.12 -9.05
N GLN A 473 34.99 3.72 -9.60
CA GLN A 473 34.48 4.99 -9.08
C GLN A 473 33.43 4.72 -7.99
N GLU A 474 33.76 5.06 -6.75
CA GLU A 474 32.86 5.01 -5.61
C GLU A 474 31.61 5.88 -5.83
N CYS A 475 30.45 5.36 -5.42
CA CYS A 475 29.13 5.95 -5.55
C CYS A 475 28.28 5.54 -4.33
N TYR A 476 27.16 6.22 -4.11
CA TYR A 476 26.24 5.90 -3.02
C TYR A 476 24.83 5.70 -3.56
N GLN A 477 24.22 4.57 -3.22
CA GLN A 477 22.79 4.32 -3.41
C GLN A 477 22.09 4.78 -2.13
N ILE A 478 21.03 5.58 -2.27
CA ILE A 478 20.22 6.07 -1.15
C ILE A 478 18.79 5.60 -1.37
N VAL A 479 18.30 4.74 -0.49
CA VAL A 479 16.93 4.17 -0.53
C VAL A 479 16.09 4.87 0.53
N PHE A 480 15.00 5.52 0.10
CA PHE A 480 14.01 6.13 0.99
C PHE A 480 12.82 5.18 1.08
N GLN A 481 12.57 4.59 2.26
CA GLN A 481 11.49 3.59 2.42
C GLN A 481 10.10 4.19 2.15
N ASP A 482 9.92 5.48 2.45
CA ASP A 482 8.69 6.25 2.16
C ASP A 482 8.50 6.59 0.66
N ARG A 483 9.31 6.04 -0.25
CA ARG A 483 9.26 6.29 -1.70
C ARG A 483 9.50 5.05 -2.54
N ASN A 484 8.47 4.21 -2.64
CA ASN A 484 8.20 3.55 -3.91
C ASN A 484 7.84 4.65 -4.93
N LEU A 485 8.75 4.89 -5.88
CA LEU A 485 8.75 6.00 -6.84
C LEU A 485 8.68 5.46 -8.28
#